data_AF-A0A0D0QJN8-F1
#
_entry.id   AF-A0A0D0QJN8-F1
#
_cell.length_a   1.000
_cell.length_b   1.000
_cell.length_c   1.000
_cell.angle_alpha   90.00
_cell.angle_beta   90.00
_cell.angle_gamma   90.00
#
_symmetry.space_group_name_H-M   'P 1'
#
loop_
_entity.id
_entity.type
_entity.pdbx_description
1 polymer ?
#
loop_
_entity_poly.entity_id
_entity_poly.type
_entity_poly.pdbx_seq_one_letter_code
_entity_poly.pdbx_strand_id
1 'polypeptide(L)'
;MGLSKIIEYSVPMLMFLYPLTITLTLLALCEKLFKGSRIVYVLVTVCTCFAASFDLFKTLPEFLQNALNSKLLIVFANKYLPLFNFGLGWIVPVVIGFGLGFAIYLVSDKKFHLQ
;
A
#
# COMPACT_ATOMS: atom_id res chain seq x y z
N MET A 1 10.52 30.57 -7.99
CA MET A 1 10.36 29.35 -8.81
C MET A 1 10.86 28.07 -8.13
N GLY A 2 11.76 28.13 -7.13
CA GLY A 2 12.28 26.92 -6.45
C GLY A 2 11.31 26.22 -5.49
N LEU A 3 10.45 26.97 -4.77
CA LEU A 3 9.53 26.38 -3.79
C LEU A 3 8.50 25.44 -4.43
N SER A 4 7.98 25.80 -5.61
CA SER A 4 7.05 24.95 -6.36
C SER A 4 7.68 23.62 -6.76
N LYS A 5 8.98 23.61 -7.10
CA LYS A 5 9.73 22.38 -7.41
C LYS A 5 9.89 21.48 -6.19
N ILE A 6 10.14 22.04 -5.01
CA ILE A 6 10.26 21.28 -3.76
C ILE A 6 8.95 20.56 -3.43
N ILE A 7 7.81 21.25 -3.58
CA ILE A 7 6.48 20.67 -3.35
C ILE A 7 6.18 19.60 -4.41
N GLU A 8 6.48 19.88 -5.68
CA GLU A 8 6.27 18.95 -6.81
C GLU A 8 7.00 17.61 -6.63
N TYR A 9 8.23 17.61 -6.07
CA TYR A 9 8.96 16.37 -5.74
C TYR A 9 8.51 15.71 -4.43
N SER A 10 7.99 16.49 -3.48
CA SER A 10 7.61 16.00 -2.15
C SER A 10 6.25 15.31 -2.15
N VAL A 11 5.32 15.71 -3.02
CA VAL A 11 3.97 15.12 -3.12
C VAL A 11 4.00 13.61 -3.45
N PRO A 12 4.74 13.13 -4.48
CA PRO A 12 4.81 11.69 -4.77
C PRO A 12 5.40 10.87 -3.62
N MET A 13 6.44 11.40 -2.96
CA MET A 13 7.02 10.70 -1.80
C MET A 13 6.06 10.64 -0.61
N LEU A 14 5.29 11.71 -0.37
CA LEU A 14 4.28 11.72 0.67
C LEU A 14 3.19 10.67 0.40
N MET A 15 2.74 10.54 -0.85
CA MET A 15 1.76 9.52 -1.25
C MET A 15 2.28 8.08 -1.14
N PHE A 16 3.59 7.86 -1.28
CA PHE A 16 4.21 6.55 -1.03
C PHE A 16 4.35 6.22 0.46
N LEU A 17 4.71 7.21 1.28
CA LEU A 17 4.92 7.01 2.71
C LEU A 17 3.60 6.88 3.47
N TYR A 18 2.55 7.61 3.06
CA TYR A 18 1.23 7.62 3.69
C TYR A 18 0.65 6.22 3.99
N PRO A 19 0.53 5.29 3.02
CA PRO A 19 -0.03 3.96 3.22
C PRO A 19 0.84 3.12 4.13
N LEU A 20 2.16 3.22 3.94
CA LEU A 20 3.14 2.44 4.67
C LEU A 20 3.13 2.83 6.15
N THR A 21 3.14 4.13 6.45
CA THR A 21 3.07 4.63 7.81
C THR A 21 1.75 4.25 8.48
N ILE A 22 0.60 4.44 7.82
CA ILE A 22 -0.70 4.11 8.41
C ILE A 22 -0.80 2.62 8.74
N THR A 23 -0.37 1.75 7.81
CA THR A 23 -0.43 0.30 8.01
C THR A 23 0.50 -0.14 9.13
N LEU A 24 1.75 0.35 9.17
CA LEU A 24 2.70 0.04 10.24
C LEU A 24 2.18 0.53 11.61
N THR A 25 1.61 1.73 11.69
CA THR A 25 1.01 2.26 12.93
C THR A 25 -0.18 1.42 13.39
N LEU A 26 -1.10 1.08 12.49
CA LEU A 26 -2.23 0.18 12.80
C LEU A 26 -1.75 -1.20 13.25
N LEU A 27 -0.75 -1.74 12.58
CA LEU A 27 -0.25 -3.08 12.85
C LEU A 27 0.55 -3.14 14.15
N ALA A 28 1.28 -2.08 14.49
CA ALA A 28 1.91 -1.91 15.79
C ALA A 28 0.87 -1.79 16.93
N LEU A 29 -0.23 -1.07 16.71
CA LEU A 29 -1.33 -1.00 17.68
C LEU A 29 -2.03 -2.36 17.85
N CYS A 30 -2.22 -3.09 16.75
CA CYS A 30 -2.81 -4.41 16.74
C CYS A 30 -1.80 -5.55 17.02
N GLU A 31 -0.53 -5.25 17.28
CA GLU A 31 0.52 -6.27 17.50
C GLU A 31 0.15 -7.20 18.66
N LYS A 32 -0.47 -6.63 19.70
CA LYS A 32 -0.95 -7.34 20.88
C LYS A 32 -2.08 -8.33 20.58
N LEU A 33 -2.86 -8.12 19.51
CA LEU A 33 -3.92 -9.04 19.07
C LEU A 33 -3.36 -10.28 18.36
N PHE A 34 -2.18 -10.17 17.74
CA PHE A 34 -1.57 -11.24 16.93
C PHE A 34 -0.28 -11.80 17.55
N LYS A 35 0.00 -11.48 18.83
CA LYS A 35 1.21 -11.86 19.59
C LYS A 35 2.53 -11.58 18.83
N GLY A 36 2.59 -10.52 18.04
CA GLY A 36 3.80 -10.17 17.29
C GLY A 36 4.16 -11.13 16.15
N SER A 37 3.18 -11.81 15.53
CA SER A 37 3.45 -12.67 14.37
C SER A 37 4.09 -11.88 13.22
N ARG A 38 5.40 -12.06 13.06
CA ARG A 38 6.23 -11.40 12.04
C ARG A 38 5.71 -11.65 10.63
N ILE A 39 5.03 -12.78 10.39
CA ILE A 39 4.42 -13.11 9.09
C ILE A 39 3.34 -12.10 8.70
N VAL A 40 2.47 -11.69 9.63
CA VAL A 40 1.41 -10.71 9.33
C VAL A 40 2.03 -9.37 8.97
N TYR A 41 3.07 -8.98 9.73
CA TYR A 41 3.82 -7.74 9.50
C TYR A 41 4.45 -7.70 8.12
N VAL A 42 5.14 -8.78 7.73
CA VAL A 42 5.82 -8.87 6.43
C VAL A 42 4.81 -8.91 5.29
N LEU A 43 3.74 -9.71 5.38
CA LEU A 43 2.74 -9.80 4.31
C LEU A 43 2.03 -8.47 4.06
N VAL A 44 1.52 -7.83 5.12
CA VAL A 44 0.85 -6.53 5.01
C VAL A 44 1.82 -5.49 4.46
N THR A 45 3.04 -5.41 4.99
CA THR A 45 4.04 -4.42 4.55
C THR A 45 4.44 -4.63 3.10
N VAL A 46 4.68 -5.86 2.64
CA VAL A 46 5.06 -6.14 1.24
C VAL A 46 3.91 -5.81 0.30
N CYS A 47 2.68 -6.22 0.61
CA CYS A 47 1.49 -5.87 -0.18
C CYS A 47 1.31 -4.35 -0.26
N THR A 48 1.45 -3.64 0.87
CA THR A 48 1.34 -2.18 0.94
C THR A 48 2.45 -1.50 0.16
N CYS A 49 3.69 -1.96 0.29
CA CYS A 49 4.85 -1.39 -0.37
C CYS A 49 4.77 -1.57 -1.89
N PHE A 50 4.33 -2.73 -2.35
CA PHE A 50 4.06 -2.98 -3.76
C PHE A 50 3.01 -2.00 -4.27
N ALA A 51 1.87 -1.89 -3.59
CA ALA A 51 0.79 -0.99 -3.97
C ALA A 51 1.17 0.49 -3.97
N ALA A 52 1.86 0.94 -2.91
CA ALA A 52 2.35 2.30 -2.78
C ALA A 52 3.37 2.63 -3.87
N SER A 53 4.19 1.65 -4.30
CA SER A 53 5.10 1.84 -5.44
C SER A 53 4.33 2.11 -6.73
N PHE A 54 3.26 1.34 -7.01
CA PHE A 54 2.39 1.62 -8.17
C PHE A 54 1.70 2.98 -8.08
N ASP A 55 1.25 3.38 -6.89
CA ASP A 55 0.63 4.70 -6.67
C ASP A 55 1.65 5.84 -6.87
N LEU A 56 2.89 5.64 -6.40
CA LEU A 56 4.01 6.56 -6.66
C LEU A 56 4.29 6.67 -8.16
N PHE A 57 4.29 5.56 -8.91
CA PHE A 57 4.45 5.55 -10.37
C PHE A 57 3.32 6.29 -11.11
N LYS A 58 2.11 6.30 -10.55
CA LYS A 58 0.95 7.01 -11.12
C LYS A 58 0.96 8.50 -10.79
N THR A 59 1.45 8.88 -9.62
CA THR A 59 1.40 10.25 -9.09
C THR A 59 2.58 11.12 -9.54
N LEU A 60 3.49 10.57 -10.35
CA LEU A 60 4.56 11.36 -10.97
C LEU A 60 3.98 12.48 -11.86
N PRO A 61 4.70 13.62 -11.97
CA PRO A 61 4.24 14.76 -12.77
C PRO A 61 4.05 14.40 -14.25
N GLU A 62 3.14 15.12 -14.91
CA GLU A 62 2.67 14.86 -16.29
C GLU A 62 3.79 14.74 -17.33
N PHE A 63 4.95 15.36 -17.08
CA PHE A 63 6.14 15.25 -17.93
C PHE A 63 6.70 13.81 -18.00
N LEU A 64 6.70 13.06 -16.88
CA LEU A 64 7.08 11.64 -16.87
C LEU A 64 5.95 10.73 -17.34
N GLN A 65 4.69 11.09 -17.08
CA GLN A 65 3.54 10.32 -17.56
C GLN A 65 3.41 10.34 -19.10
N ASN A 66 3.65 11.50 -19.72
CA ASN A 66 3.67 11.62 -21.18
C ASN A 66 4.84 10.85 -21.82
N ALA A 67 6.00 10.78 -21.16
CA ALA A 67 7.15 10.01 -21.64
C ALA A 67 6.91 8.48 -21.59
N LEU A 68 6.07 8.00 -20.68
CA LEU A 68 5.76 6.58 -20.45
C LEU A 68 4.46 6.10 -21.15
N ASN A 69 3.80 6.94 -21.95
CA ASN A 69 2.60 6.58 -22.71
C ASN A 69 1.47 5.98 -21.85
N SER A 70 1.30 6.50 -20.62
CA SER A 70 0.41 5.95 -19.59
C SER A 70 -1.07 6.30 -19.74
N LYS A 71 -1.45 7.10 -20.76
CA LYS A 71 -2.86 7.50 -21.00
C LYS A 71 -3.80 6.31 -21.22
N LEU A 72 -3.33 5.23 -21.87
CA LEU A 72 -4.15 4.05 -22.14
C LEU A 72 -4.41 3.21 -20.87
N LEU A 73 -3.41 3.12 -20.00
CA LEU A 73 -3.49 2.44 -18.71
C LEU A 73 -4.37 3.19 -17.71
N ILE A 74 -4.35 4.52 -17.75
CA ILE A 74 -5.18 5.38 -16.89
C ILE A 74 -6.68 5.23 -17.22
N VAL A 75 -7.04 5.08 -18.50
CA VAL A 75 -8.43 4.83 -18.92
C VAL A 75 -8.90 3.42 -18.55
N PHE A 76 -8.03 2.41 -18.69
CA PHE A 76 -8.35 1.04 -18.28
C PHE A 76 -8.48 0.90 -16.75
N ALA A 77 -7.61 1.58 -15.99
CA ALA A 77 -7.65 1.63 -14.53
C ALA A 77 -8.89 2.38 -14.01
N ASN A 78 -9.32 3.45 -14.68
CA ASN A 78 -10.56 4.18 -14.36
C ASN A 78 -11.80 3.29 -14.44
N LYS A 79 -11.83 2.40 -15.44
CA LYS A 79 -12.99 1.55 -15.72
C LYS A 79 -13.11 0.37 -14.76
N TYR A 80 -12.01 -0.14 -14.22
CA TYR A 80 -12.00 -1.29 -13.32
C TYR A 80 -11.88 -0.93 -11.82
N LEU A 81 -11.25 0.20 -11.46
CA LEU A 81 -11.10 0.63 -10.07
C LEU A 81 -11.39 2.14 -9.91
N PRO A 82 -12.65 2.55 -9.70
CA PRO A 82 -12.99 3.95 -9.41
C PRO A 82 -12.28 4.49 -8.15
N LEU A 83 -11.90 3.62 -7.20
CA LEU A 83 -11.11 3.95 -6.00
C LEU A 83 -9.65 4.33 -6.32
N PHE A 84 -9.10 3.93 -7.47
CA PHE A 84 -7.73 4.29 -7.87
C PHE A 84 -7.59 5.77 -8.23
N ASN A 85 -8.69 6.46 -8.58
CA ASN A 85 -8.68 7.90 -8.85
C ASN A 85 -8.46 8.75 -7.59
N PHE A 86 -8.73 8.20 -6.41
CA PHE A 86 -8.64 8.92 -5.14
C PHE A 86 -7.29 8.70 -4.41
N GLY A 87 -6.32 8.01 -5.03
CA GLY A 87 -5.08 7.60 -4.35
C GLY A 87 -5.30 6.49 -3.31
N LEU A 88 -6.43 5.77 -3.40
CA LEU A 88 -6.80 4.67 -2.49
C LEU A 88 -6.44 3.29 -3.06
N GLY A 89 -5.59 3.24 -4.09
CA GLY A 89 -5.17 1.98 -4.72
C GLY A 89 -4.47 1.02 -3.75
N TRP A 90 -3.94 1.53 -2.65
CA TRP A 90 -3.26 0.78 -1.60
C TRP A 90 -4.22 0.05 -0.63
N ILE A 91 -5.48 0.48 -0.51
CA ILE A 91 -6.44 -0.14 0.43
C ILE A 91 -6.72 -1.60 0.06
N VAL A 92 -6.92 -1.89 -1.23
CA VAL A 92 -7.20 -3.24 -1.72
C VAL A 92 -6.09 -4.24 -1.32
N PRO A 93 -4.81 -3.99 -1.64
CA PRO A 93 -3.71 -4.86 -1.23
C PRO A 93 -3.47 -4.87 0.28
N VAL A 94 -3.78 -3.80 1.02
CA VAL A 94 -3.77 -3.83 2.50
C VAL A 94 -4.80 -4.81 3.03
N VAL A 95 -6.04 -4.74 2.55
CA VAL A 95 -7.12 -5.63 2.99
C VAL A 95 -6.80 -7.07 2.65
N ILE A 96 -6.25 -7.33 1.45
CA ILE A 96 -5.81 -8.67 1.03
C ILE A 96 -4.65 -9.17 1.90
N GLY A 97 -3.61 -8.35 2.09
CA GLY A 97 -2.44 -8.71 2.89
C GLY A 97 -2.80 -8.94 4.37
N PHE A 98 -3.69 -8.12 4.92
CA PHE A 98 -4.20 -8.28 6.28
C PHE A 98 -5.06 -9.53 6.41
N GLY A 99 -5.98 -9.77 5.46
CA GLY A 99 -6.81 -10.97 5.45
C GLY A 99 -5.99 -12.26 5.34
N LEU A 100 -5.00 -12.31 4.46
CA LEU A 100 -4.08 -13.44 4.32
C LEU A 100 -3.21 -13.63 5.57
N GLY A 101 -2.64 -12.55 6.10
CA GLY A 101 -1.85 -12.59 7.33
C GLY A 101 -2.68 -13.09 8.51
N PHE A 102 -3.91 -12.61 8.66
CA PHE A 102 -4.82 -13.03 9.72
C PHE A 102 -5.25 -14.50 9.57
N ALA A 103 -5.56 -14.95 8.35
CA ALA A 103 -5.89 -16.35 8.08
C ALA A 103 -4.73 -17.29 8.44
N ILE A 104 -3.48 -16.94 8.08
CA ILE A 104 -2.29 -17.71 8.43
C ILE A 104 -2.06 -17.71 9.94
N TYR A 105 -2.30 -16.57 10.61
CA TYR A 105 -2.21 -16.47 12.07
C TYR A 105 -3.18 -17.42 12.78
N LEU A 106 -4.46 -17.47 12.35
CA LEU A 106 -5.45 -18.39 12.92
C LEU A 106 -5.07 -19.87 12.74
N VAL A 107 -4.42 -20.21 11.62
CA VAL A 107 -3.92 -21.57 11.37
C VAL A 107 -2.70 -21.89 12.25
N SER A 108 -1.81 -20.92 12.48
CA SER A 108 -0.63 -21.09 13.32
C SER A 108 -0.94 -21.17 14.82
N ASP A 109 -1.91 -20.42 15.33
CA ASP A 109 -2.28 -20.44 16.76
C ASP A 109 -2.85 -21.80 17.20
N LYS A 110 -3.59 -22.49 16.32
CA LYS A 110 -4.07 -23.87 16.57
C LYS A 110 -2.95 -24.88 16.78
N LYS A 111 -1.75 -24.65 16.25
CA LYS A 111 -0.62 -25.59 16.38
C LYS A 111 0.03 -25.55 17.77
N PHE A 112 -0.18 -24.48 18.54
CA PHE A 112 0.49 -24.28 19.83
C PHE A 112 -0.24 -24.91 21.03
N HIS A 113 -1.52 -25.30 20.88
CA HIS A 113 -2.32 -25.88 21.96
C HIS A 113 -2.40 -27.43 21.95
N LEU A 114 -1.60 -28.10 21.11
CA LEU A 114 -1.58 -29.56 20.97
C LEU A 114 -0.21 -30.21 21.26
N GLN A 115 0.68 -29.52 21.99
CA GLN A 115 1.90 -30.12 22.55
C GLN A 115 1.88 -30.08 24.07
#